data_AF-A0A1M5JBC8-F1
#
_entry.id   AF-A0A1M5JBC8-F1
#
_cell.length_a   1.000
_cell.length_b   1.000
_cell.length_c   1.000
_cell.angle_alpha   90.00
_cell.angle_beta   90.00
_cell.angle_gamma   90.00
#
_symmetry.space_group_name_H-M   'P 1'
#
loop_
_entity.id
_entity.type
_entity.pdbx_description
1 polymer ?
#
loop_
_entity_poly.entity_id
_entity_poly.type
_entity_poly.pdbx_seq_one_letter_code
_entity_poly.pdbx_strand_id
1 'polypeptide(L)'
;MELAVLKKIQNISSDVKLIRIYSQFELLLNELRKKKLSQSLIILINESVEEINNSTFTAARMTKLIKQKQTLIIKQAEKVNKIVPQSYYRTIWMLFGMSGIGIPIGVTYGLIIGNLAFLGLGLPIGMGIGIAIGSLLDKKAFNEGRQLDLEIKY
;
A
#
# COMPACT_ATOMS: atom_id res chain seq x y z
N MET A 1 23.46 -0.88 -9.64
CA MET A 1 23.30 0.37 -8.89
C MET A 1 22.70 0.01 -7.54
N GLU A 2 23.30 0.47 -6.44
CA GLU A 2 22.81 0.17 -5.08
C GLU A 2 21.67 1.10 -4.68
N LEU A 3 20.83 0.65 -3.74
CA LEU A 3 19.73 1.45 -3.20
C LEU A 3 20.23 2.43 -2.13
N ALA A 4 19.85 3.69 -2.26
CA ALA A 4 20.16 4.75 -1.32
C ALA A 4 19.68 4.43 0.10
N VAL A 5 20.37 4.99 1.09
CA VAL A 5 20.07 4.81 2.52
C VAL A 5 19.44 6.09 3.07
N LEU A 6 18.45 5.90 3.93
CA LEU A 6 17.84 6.99 4.70
C LEU A 6 18.85 7.56 5.70
N LYS A 7 19.01 8.89 5.72
CA LYS A 7 19.89 9.56 6.69
C LYS A 7 19.26 9.50 8.08
N LYS A 8 20.07 9.24 9.12
CA LYS A 8 19.60 9.24 10.51
C LYS A 8 18.92 10.59 10.82
N ILE A 9 17.64 10.56 11.20
CA ILE A 9 16.88 11.76 11.49
C ILE A 9 17.43 12.42 12.75
N GLN A 10 18.07 13.58 12.63
CA GLN A 10 18.61 14.33 13.78
C GLN A 10 17.58 15.29 14.42
N ASN A 11 16.42 15.51 13.80
CA ASN A 11 15.55 16.66 14.11
C ASN A 11 14.06 16.37 14.39
N ILE A 12 13.67 15.13 14.70
CA ILE A 12 12.25 14.75 14.95
C ILE A 12 12.12 14.02 16.30
N SER A 13 12.65 14.65 17.34
CA SER A 13 12.86 14.03 18.66
C SER A 13 11.58 13.58 19.39
N SER A 14 10.37 13.92 18.92
CA SER A 14 9.13 13.64 19.68
C SER A 14 7.89 13.22 18.87
N ASP A 15 7.89 13.23 17.54
CA ASP A 15 6.69 12.87 16.76
C ASP A 15 6.62 11.35 16.54
N VAL A 16 5.86 10.66 17.39
CA VAL A 16 5.67 9.20 17.38
C VAL A 16 5.13 8.70 16.03
N LYS A 17 4.25 9.47 15.37
CA LYS A 17 3.65 9.08 14.10
C LYS A 17 4.68 9.12 12.98
N LEU A 18 5.50 10.16 12.93
CA LEU A 18 6.54 10.30 11.95
C LEU A 18 7.63 9.24 12.14
N ILE A 19 8.05 8.97 13.38
CA ILE A 19 8.99 7.89 13.68
C ILE A 19 8.48 6.56 13.13
N ARG A 20 7.21 6.21 13.40
CA ARG A 20 6.60 4.97 12.90
C ARG A 20 6.61 4.89 11.37
N ILE A 21 6.24 5.98 10.69
CA ILE A 21 6.19 6.04 9.22
C ILE A 21 7.60 5.96 8.63
N TYR A 22 8.59 6.56 9.27
CA TYR A 22 9.98 6.49 8.85
C TYR A 22 10.55 5.08 8.98
N SER A 23 10.35 4.43 10.14
CA SER A 23 10.76 3.04 10.36
C SER A 23 10.08 2.09 9.37
N GLN A 24 8.79 2.29 9.07
CA GLN A 24 8.11 1.49 8.05
C GLN A 24 8.69 1.71 6.65
N PHE A 25 9.09 2.93 6.30
CA PHE A 25 9.75 3.21 5.03
C PHE A 25 11.13 2.57 4.95
N GLU A 26 11.91 2.60 6.04
CA GLU A 26 13.20 1.92 6.14
C GLU A 26 13.07 0.40 5.98
N LEU A 27 12.08 -0.20 6.64
CA LEU A 27 11.75 -1.63 6.47
C LEU A 27 11.40 -1.96 5.02
N LEU A 28 10.62 -1.11 4.35
CA LEU A 28 10.32 -1.29 2.93
C LEU A 28 11.60 -1.30 2.08
N LEU A 29 12.52 -0.35 2.30
CA LEU A 29 13.79 -0.32 1.56
C LEU A 29 14.63 -1.58 1.82
N ASN A 30 14.70 -2.04 3.07
CA ASN A 30 15.41 -3.25 3.44
C ASN A 30 14.84 -4.50 2.75
N GLU A 31 13.51 -4.63 2.70
CA GLU A 31 12.87 -5.74 1.99
C GLU A 31 13.07 -5.67 0.48
N LEU A 32 13.02 -4.47 -0.11
CA LEU A 32 13.26 -4.29 -1.55
C LEU A 32 14.71 -4.59 -1.95
N ARG A 33 15.69 -4.31 -1.09
CA ARG A 33 17.11 -4.68 -1.31
C ARG A 33 17.33 -6.18 -1.46
N LYS A 34 16.47 -7.01 -0.85
CA LYS A 34 16.52 -8.47 -0.93
C LYS A 34 15.97 -9.02 -2.25
N LYS A 35 15.38 -8.18 -3.10
CA LYS A 35 14.73 -8.59 -4.36
C LYS A 35 15.53 -8.12 -5.56
N LYS A 36 15.36 -8.80 -6.70
CA LYS A 36 15.87 -8.36 -7.99
C LYS A 36 14.97 -7.27 -8.55
N LEU A 37 15.44 -6.02 -8.55
CA LEU A 37 14.68 -4.85 -9.01
C LEU A 37 15.11 -4.43 -10.42
N SER A 38 14.19 -3.84 -11.18
CA SER A 38 14.55 -3.19 -12.44
C SER A 38 15.36 -1.92 -12.21
N GLN A 39 16.17 -1.54 -13.19
CA GLN A 39 16.93 -0.29 -13.14
C GLN A 39 16.02 0.95 -12.96
N SER A 40 14.87 0.95 -13.63
CA SER A 40 13.87 2.02 -13.49
C SER A 40 13.30 2.15 -12.07
N LEU A 41 13.10 1.03 -11.38
CA LEU A 41 12.61 1.03 -10.01
C LEU A 41 13.70 1.48 -9.02
N ILE A 42 14.96 1.10 -9.26
CA ILE A 42 16.11 1.55 -8.45
C ILE A 42 16.26 3.07 -8.53
N ILE A 43 16.19 3.65 -9.74
CA ILE A 43 16.26 5.10 -9.95
C ILE A 43 15.16 5.80 -9.16
N LEU A 44 13.91 5.34 -9.32
CA LEU A 44 12.74 5.91 -8.64
C LEU A 44 12.85 5.83 -7.10
N ILE A 45 13.38 4.73 -6.56
CA ILE A 45 13.61 4.60 -5.12
C ILE A 45 14.67 5.59 -4.66
N ASN A 46 15.78 5.69 -5.39
CA ASN A 46 16.88 6.59 -5.04
C ASN A 46 16.45 8.05 -5.07
N GLU A 47 15.73 8.50 -6.10
CA GLU A 47 15.13 9.84 -6.16
C GLU A 47 14.16 10.09 -4.99
N SER A 48 13.36 9.10 -4.62
CA SER A 48 12.44 9.20 -3.49
C SER A 48 13.16 9.34 -2.15
N VAL A 49 14.25 8.58 -1.96
CA VAL A 49 15.10 8.65 -0.76
C VAL A 49 15.83 9.98 -0.70
N GLU A 50 16.34 10.47 -1.83
CA GLU A 50 17.02 11.76 -1.91
C GLU A 50 16.09 12.92 -1.54
N GLU A 51 14.86 12.93 -2.06
CA GLU A 51 13.87 13.95 -1.72
C GLU A 51 13.53 13.94 -0.22
N ILE A 52 13.36 12.76 0.37
CA ILE A 52 13.13 12.63 1.82
C ILE A 52 14.34 13.16 2.61
N ASN A 53 15.55 12.72 2.23
CA ASN A 53 16.80 13.08 2.92
C ASN A 53 17.16 14.57 2.84
N ASN A 54 16.75 15.25 1.76
CA ASN A 54 17.06 16.67 1.53
C ASN A 54 15.91 17.60 1.95
N SER A 55 14.74 17.07 2.31
CA SER A 55 13.60 17.89 2.72
C SER A 55 13.78 18.46 4.14
N THR A 56 13.45 19.73 4.30
CA THR A 56 13.46 20.47 5.58
C THR A 56 12.04 20.68 6.12
N PHE A 57 11.14 19.75 5.81
CA PHE A 57 9.72 19.87 6.13
C PHE A 57 9.40 19.68 7.62
N THR A 58 8.28 20.26 8.04
CA THR A 58 7.67 19.99 9.35
C THR A 58 7.24 18.52 9.45
N ALA A 59 7.04 18.01 10.67
CA ALA A 59 6.69 16.61 10.89
C ALA A 59 5.44 16.15 10.12
N ALA A 60 4.39 16.97 10.09
CA ALA A 60 3.16 16.65 9.35
C ALA A 60 3.40 16.55 7.83
N ARG A 61 4.15 17.49 7.25
CA ARG A 61 4.43 17.52 5.81
C ARG A 61 5.42 16.41 5.42
N MET A 62 6.41 16.13 6.27
CA MET A 62 7.31 14.99 6.13
C MET A 62 6.55 13.67 6.15
N THR A 63 5.63 13.49 7.11
CA THR A 63 4.77 12.29 7.18
C THR A 63 4.00 12.09 5.87
N LYS A 64 3.41 13.15 5.33
CA LYS A 64 2.69 13.09 4.05
C LYS A 64 3.63 12.72 2.90
N LEU A 65 4.81 13.33 2.82
CA LEU A 65 5.82 13.04 1.80
C LEU A 65 6.21 11.55 1.83
N ILE A 66 6.58 11.01 2.99
CA ILE A 66 7.01 9.61 3.11
C ILE A 66 5.88 8.66 2.70
N LYS A 67 4.64 8.91 3.13
CA LYS A 67 3.48 8.09 2.71
C LYS A 67 3.26 8.11 1.20
N GLN A 68 3.41 9.28 0.57
CA GLN A 68 3.29 9.43 -0.88
C GLN A 68 4.38 8.67 -1.62
N LYS A 69 5.65 8.83 -1.22
CA LYS A 69 6.78 8.10 -1.80
C LYS A 69 6.67 6.59 -1.59
N GLN A 70 6.26 6.16 -0.41
CA GLN A 70 5.98 4.76 -0.10
C GLN A 70 4.93 4.18 -1.05
N THR A 71 3.80 4.86 -1.24
CA THR A 71 2.73 4.42 -2.14
C THR A 71 3.22 4.33 -3.57
N LEU A 72 3.99 5.34 -4.03
CA LEU A 72 4.54 5.41 -5.38
C LEU A 72 5.50 4.25 -5.67
N ILE A 73 6.44 3.98 -4.75
CA ILE A 73 7.37 2.85 -4.86
C ILE A 73 6.62 1.53 -4.94
N ILE A 74 5.65 1.29 -4.05
CA ILE A 74 4.89 0.04 -4.00
C ILE A 74 4.09 -0.16 -5.28
N LYS A 75 3.42 0.89 -5.79
CA LYS A 75 2.68 0.82 -7.06
C LYS A 75 3.59 0.48 -8.23
N GLN A 76 4.78 1.07 -8.28
CA GLN A 76 5.73 0.78 -9.35
C GLN A 76 6.31 -0.64 -9.22
N ALA A 77 6.63 -1.08 -8.00
CA ALA A 77 7.11 -2.43 -7.74
C ALA A 77 6.09 -3.51 -8.14
N GLU A 78 4.81 -3.25 -7.85
CA GLU A 78 3.70 -4.10 -8.30
C GLU A 78 3.58 -4.11 -9.82
N LYS A 79 3.66 -2.95 -10.47
CA LYS A 79 3.51 -2.83 -11.91
C LYS A 79 4.61 -3.57 -12.68
N VAL A 80 5.86 -3.40 -12.26
CA VAL A 80 7.03 -3.91 -13.01
C VAL A 80 7.33 -5.36 -12.69
N ASN A 81 7.30 -5.75 -11.42
CA ASN A 81 7.75 -7.07 -10.97
C ASN A 81 6.68 -7.83 -10.17
N LYS A 82 5.48 -7.27 -10.02
CA LYS A 82 4.42 -7.81 -9.16
C LYS A 82 4.90 -8.00 -7.72
N ILE A 83 5.87 -7.21 -7.29
CA ILE A 83 6.36 -7.21 -5.91
C ILE A 83 5.39 -6.40 -5.07
N VAL A 84 4.91 -6.98 -3.97
CA VAL A 84 3.86 -6.37 -3.13
C VAL A 84 4.12 -6.60 -1.65
N PRO A 85 3.72 -5.68 -0.75
CA PRO A 85 3.69 -5.95 0.68
C PRO A 85 2.60 -6.99 1.02
N GLN A 86 2.62 -7.46 2.27
CA GLN A 86 1.54 -8.28 2.81
C GLN A 86 0.20 -7.53 2.73
N SER A 87 -0.87 -8.30 2.51
CA SER A 87 -2.25 -7.79 2.48
C SER A 87 -2.57 -6.79 1.35
N TYR A 88 -1.69 -6.61 0.36
CA TYR A 88 -1.84 -5.60 -0.68
C TYR A 88 -3.08 -5.84 -1.54
N TYR A 89 -3.18 -7.03 -2.14
CA TYR A 89 -4.30 -7.36 -3.02
C TYR A 89 -5.59 -7.52 -2.23
N ARG A 90 -5.53 -8.11 -1.01
CA ARG A 90 -6.68 -8.15 -0.09
C ARG A 90 -7.26 -6.76 0.14
N THR A 91 -6.41 -5.76 0.42
CA THR A 91 -6.88 -4.39 0.69
C THR A 91 -7.53 -3.75 -0.54
N ILE A 92 -6.91 -3.88 -1.71
CA ILE A 92 -7.44 -3.32 -2.97
C ILE A 92 -8.75 -4.00 -3.36
N TRP A 93 -8.79 -5.33 -3.33
CA TRP A 93 -9.96 -6.09 -3.75
C TRP A 93 -11.10 -5.99 -2.74
N MET A 94 -10.83 -5.81 -1.46
CA MET A 94 -11.86 -5.49 -0.47
C MET A 94 -12.56 -4.17 -0.83
N LEU A 95 -11.79 -3.11 -1.11
CA LEU A 95 -12.35 -1.81 -1.51
C LEU A 95 -13.12 -1.91 -2.82
N PHE A 96 -12.55 -2.58 -3.83
CA PHE A 96 -13.21 -2.80 -5.11
C PHE A 96 -14.45 -3.69 -5.00
N GLY A 97 -14.42 -4.72 -4.17
CA GLY A 97 -15.54 -5.59 -3.91
C GLY A 97 -16.69 -4.82 -3.30
N MET A 98 -16.43 -3.96 -2.31
CA MET A 98 -17.45 -3.08 -1.73
C MET A 98 -18.03 -2.12 -2.77
N SER A 99 -17.19 -1.39 -3.51
CA SER A 99 -17.65 -0.29 -4.38
C SER A 99 -18.12 -0.74 -5.76
N GLY A 100 -17.41 -1.68 -6.38
CA GLY A 100 -17.67 -2.18 -7.73
C GLY A 100 -18.63 -3.36 -7.80
N ILE A 101 -18.83 -4.09 -6.70
CA ILE A 101 -19.75 -5.25 -6.65
C ILE A 101 -20.88 -4.97 -5.65
N GLY A 102 -20.54 -4.62 -4.41
CA GLY A 102 -21.48 -4.50 -3.31
C GLY A 102 -22.50 -3.37 -3.49
N ILE A 103 -22.04 -2.16 -3.82
CA ILE A 103 -22.94 -1.02 -4.07
C ILE A 103 -23.91 -1.32 -5.23
N PRO A 104 -23.48 -1.74 -6.43
CA PRO A 104 -24.40 -2.06 -7.52
C PRO A 104 -25.45 -3.11 -7.15
N ILE A 105 -25.06 -4.19 -6.45
CA ILE A 105 -25.99 -5.23 -5.98
C ILE A 105 -27.01 -4.62 -5.02
N GLY A 106 -26.54 -3.89 -4.01
CA GLY A 106 -27.40 -3.26 -3.02
C GLY A 106 -28.39 -2.25 -3.62
N VAL A 107 -27.94 -1.44 -4.60
CA VAL A 107 -28.80 -0.47 -5.30
C VAL A 107 -29.89 -1.21 -6.07
N THR A 108 -29.49 -2.20 -6.87
CA THR A 108 -30.43 -2.96 -7.71
C THR A 108 -31.48 -3.66 -6.87
N TYR A 109 -31.06 -4.33 -5.80
CA TYR A 109 -31.96 -5.04 -4.90
C TYR A 109 -32.86 -4.07 -4.12
N GLY A 110 -32.31 -2.95 -3.65
CA GLY A 110 -33.07 -1.92 -2.95
C GLY A 110 -34.13 -1.27 -3.82
N LEU A 111 -33.87 -1.09 -5.12
CA LEU A 111 -34.87 -0.59 -6.08
C LEU A 111 -35.98 -1.62 -6.36
N ILE A 112 -35.63 -2.90 -6.51
CA ILE A 112 -36.61 -3.99 -6.74
C ILE A 112 -37.56 -4.15 -5.54
N ILE A 113 -37.01 -4.12 -4.33
CA ILE A 113 -37.77 -4.30 -3.07
C ILE A 113 -38.44 -2.99 -2.62
N GLY A 114 -38.11 -1.84 -3.23
CA GLY A 114 -38.62 -0.53 -2.82
C GLY A 114 -38.05 -0.04 -1.48
N ASN A 115 -36.91 -0.60 -1.04
CA ASN A 115 -36.26 -0.24 0.20
C ASN A 115 -34.74 -0.12 0.02
N LEU A 116 -34.23 1.11 0.00
CA LEU A 116 -32.80 1.38 -0.15
C LEU A 116 -31.96 0.97 1.06
N ALA A 117 -32.55 0.57 2.20
CA ALA A 117 -31.79 -0.01 3.32
C ALA A 117 -31.04 -1.30 2.90
N PHE A 118 -31.50 -1.98 1.85
CA PHE A 118 -30.83 -3.16 1.26
C PHE A 118 -29.47 -2.82 0.61
N LEU A 119 -29.14 -1.53 0.42
CA LEU A 119 -27.77 -1.09 0.14
C LEU A 119 -26.78 -1.60 1.18
N GLY A 120 -27.20 -1.60 2.45
CA GLY A 120 -26.39 -2.05 3.57
C GLY A 120 -26.02 -3.54 3.52
N LEU A 121 -26.76 -4.37 2.77
CA LEU A 121 -26.45 -5.79 2.57
C LEU A 121 -25.46 -6.02 1.43
N GLY A 122 -25.51 -5.18 0.39
CA GLY A 122 -24.58 -5.28 -0.74
C GLY A 122 -23.13 -5.06 -0.32
N LEU A 123 -22.88 -4.10 0.58
CA LEU A 123 -21.53 -3.77 1.05
C LEU A 123 -20.78 -4.95 1.70
N PRO A 124 -21.32 -5.66 2.72
CA PRO A 124 -20.70 -6.86 3.27
C PRO A 124 -20.48 -7.98 2.26
N ILE A 125 -21.44 -8.19 1.33
CA ILE A 125 -21.30 -9.22 0.27
C ILE A 125 -20.13 -8.88 -0.64
N GLY A 126 -20.10 -7.65 -1.14
CA GLY A 126 -19.01 -7.15 -1.97
C GLY A 126 -17.66 -7.21 -1.26
N MET A 127 -17.62 -6.82 0.02
CA MET A 127 -16.43 -6.92 0.86
C MET A 127 -15.93 -8.36 0.98
N GLY A 128 -16.82 -9.33 1.24
CA GLY A 128 -16.48 -10.74 1.37
C GLY A 128 -15.88 -11.31 0.08
N ILE A 129 -16.49 -11.02 -1.06
CA ILE A 129 -15.97 -11.42 -2.39
C ILE A 129 -14.58 -10.79 -2.61
N GLY A 130 -14.46 -9.49 -2.31
CA GLY A 130 -13.20 -8.76 -2.41
C GLY A 130 -12.08 -9.36 -1.57
N ILE A 131 -12.35 -9.67 -0.31
CA ILE A 131 -11.39 -10.31 0.60
C ILE A 131 -10.98 -11.69 0.07
N ALA A 132 -11.92 -12.50 -0.40
CA ALA A 132 -11.63 -13.83 -0.91
C ALA A 132 -10.68 -13.76 -2.12
N ILE A 133 -11.02 -12.98 -3.14
CA ILE A 133 -10.20 -12.82 -4.35
C ILE A 133 -8.83 -12.22 -4.01
N GLY A 134 -8.81 -11.15 -3.22
CA GLY A 134 -7.56 -10.48 -2.86
C GLY A 134 -6.63 -11.35 -2.03
N SER A 135 -7.17 -12.18 -1.13
CA SER A 135 -6.37 -13.12 -0.32
C SER A 135 -5.76 -14.24 -1.17
N LEU A 136 -6.46 -14.71 -2.21
CA LEU A 136 -5.90 -15.67 -3.17
C LEU A 136 -4.74 -15.06 -3.95
N LEU A 137 -4.84 -13.79 -4.35
CA LEU A 137 -3.77 -13.07 -5.05
C LEU A 137 -2.55 -12.80 -4.15
N ASP A 138 -2.78 -12.44 -2.89
CA ASP A 138 -1.70 -12.31 -1.90
C ASP A 138 -1.01 -13.67 -1.65
N LYS A 139 -1.78 -14.76 -1.52
CA LYS A 139 -1.22 -16.11 -1.39
C LYS A 139 -0.40 -16.51 -2.62
N LYS A 140 -0.86 -16.15 -3.82
CA LYS A 140 -0.10 -16.36 -5.05
C LYS A 140 1.22 -15.57 -5.05
N ALA A 141 1.19 -14.29 -4.65
CA ALA A 141 2.40 -13.47 -4.54
C ALA A 141 3.40 -14.02 -3.51
N PHE A 142 2.91 -14.55 -2.39
CA PHE A 142 3.73 -15.24 -1.40
C PHE A 142 4.39 -16.50 -1.98
N ASN A 143 3.60 -17.40 -2.57
CA ASN A 143 4.09 -18.66 -3.15
C ASN A 143 5.11 -18.44 -4.27
N GLU A 144 4.98 -17.36 -5.03
CA GLU A 144 5.92 -16.98 -6.10
C GLU A 144 7.14 -16.18 -5.58
N GLY A 145 7.27 -15.99 -4.26
CA GLY A 145 8.39 -15.27 -3.64
C GLY A 145 8.41 -13.76 -3.94
N ARG A 146 7.31 -13.20 -4.44
CA ARG A 146 7.15 -11.77 -4.79
C ARG A 146 6.65 -10.91 -3.63
N GLN A 147 6.15 -11.53 -2.57
CA GLN A 147 5.71 -10.80 -1.38
C GLN A 147 6.92 -10.31 -0.56
N LEU A 148 6.82 -9.08 -0.06
CA LEU A 148 7.76 -8.50 0.90
C LEU A 148 7.32 -8.83 2.33
N ASP A 149 8.26 -9.01 3.25
CA ASP A 149 7.95 -9.31 4.66
C ASP A 149 7.64 -8.03 5.45
N LEU A 150 6.63 -7.29 5.01
CA LEU A 150 6.06 -6.17 5.74
C LEU A 150 4.60 -5.93 5.34
N GLU A 151 3.84 -5.35 6.26
CA GLU A 151 2.51 -4.81 6.02
C GLU A 151 2.53 -3.28 6.16
N ILE A 152 1.84 -2.58 5.25
CA ILE A 152 1.79 -1.11 5.25
C ILE A 152 0.66 -0.63 6.15
N LYS A 153 0.99 0.03 7.26
CA LYS A 153 0.04 0.55 8.24
C LYS A 153 0.12 2.08 8.26
N TYR A 154 -0.98 2.77 7.92
CA TYR A 154 -1.02 4.23 7.88
C TYR A 154 -1.54 4.87 9.17
#